data_AF-A0A4Q5YTE6-F1
#
_entry.id   AF-A0A4Q5YTE6-F1
#
_cell.length_a   1.000
_cell.length_b   1.000
_cell.length_c   1.000
_cell.angle_alpha   90.00
_cell.angle_beta   90.00
_cell.angle_gamma   90.00
#
_symmetry.space_group_name_H-M   'P 1'
#
loop_
_entity.id
_entity.type
_entity.pdbx_description
1 polymer ?
#
loop_
_entity_poly.entity_id
_entity_poly.type
_entity_poly.pdbx_seq_one_letter_code
_entity_poly.pdbx_strand_id
1 'polypeptide(L)'
;RDVVSAGPVGGYLWGYQHPDFMDALDQYSLPPGVNPIGAVWRYFEIDGDSMEPTLSPGDVVLATMVPHEDWNDIKNFCVYVILTSDQLMIKRLYKKSATNWVMISDNEEVAPQKLLPVEEVKQLWLMRRHIRSKAPVPKEFKITA
;
A
#
# COMPACT_ATOMS: atom_id res chain seq x y z
N ARG A 1 -3.12 -9.94 -10.50
CA ARG A 1 -3.70 -8.61 -10.78
C ARG A 1 -3.43 -7.78 -9.54
N ASP A 2 -2.80 -6.61 -9.68
CA ASP A 2 -2.21 -5.84 -8.57
C ASP A 2 -3.14 -4.70 -8.14
N VAL A 3 -4.32 -5.01 -7.60
CA VAL A 3 -5.27 -3.97 -7.22
C VAL A 3 -5.17 -3.74 -5.72
N VAL A 4 -5.13 -2.48 -5.34
CA VAL A 4 -5.40 -2.06 -3.97
C VAL A 4 -6.71 -1.30 -4.04
N SER A 5 -7.66 -1.64 -3.18
CA SER A 5 -8.95 -0.95 -3.09
C SER A 5 -8.93 -0.06 -1.85
N ALA A 6 -9.22 1.24 -1.98
CA ALA A 6 -9.45 2.07 -0.79
C ALA A 6 -10.96 2.05 -0.50
N GLY A 7 -11.44 1.04 0.22
CA GLY A 7 -12.88 0.86 0.46
C GLY A 7 -13.68 0.59 -0.83
N PRO A 8 -15.01 0.37 -0.72
CA PRO A 8 -15.77 -0.61 -1.50
C PRO A 8 -15.46 -0.54 -3.00
N VAL A 9 -14.58 -1.46 -3.39
CA VAL A 9 -14.33 -2.04 -4.71
C VAL A 9 -14.25 -1.03 -5.87
N GLY A 10 -13.03 -0.54 -6.13
CA GLY A 10 -12.66 0.11 -7.41
C GLY A 10 -12.73 1.63 -7.46
N GLY A 11 -13.14 2.28 -6.35
CA GLY A 11 -13.44 3.71 -6.33
C GLY A 11 -12.25 4.67 -6.21
N TYR A 12 -11.03 4.24 -5.85
CA TYR A 12 -9.94 5.21 -5.62
C TYR A 12 -9.35 5.78 -6.91
N LEU A 13 -9.05 4.92 -7.89
CA LEU A 13 -8.56 5.36 -9.19
C LEU A 13 -9.63 6.22 -9.91
N TRP A 14 -10.89 5.81 -9.80
CA TRP A 14 -12.05 6.55 -10.31
C TRP A 14 -12.26 7.88 -9.59
N GLY A 15 -12.18 7.88 -8.25
CA GLY A 15 -12.36 9.05 -7.40
C GLY A 15 -11.22 10.05 -7.50
N TYR A 16 -9.99 9.61 -7.79
CA TYR A 16 -8.91 10.53 -8.13
C TYR A 16 -9.21 11.31 -9.42
N GLN A 17 -9.92 10.72 -10.38
CA GLN A 17 -10.33 11.40 -11.61
C GLN A 17 -11.54 12.33 -11.41
N HIS A 18 -12.22 12.27 -10.25
CA HIS A 18 -13.45 13.01 -9.94
C HIS A 18 -13.36 13.63 -8.53
N PRO A 19 -12.92 14.91 -8.41
CA PRO A 19 -12.63 15.55 -7.12
C PRO A 19 -13.76 15.44 -6.08
N ASP A 20 -15.02 15.51 -6.54
CA ASP A 20 -16.22 15.44 -5.69
C ASP A 20 -16.39 14.08 -4.98
N PHE A 21 -15.71 13.01 -5.44
CA PHE A 21 -15.78 11.68 -4.84
C PHE A 21 -14.80 11.50 -3.67
N MET A 22 -13.75 12.30 -3.60
CA MET A 22 -12.74 12.18 -2.54
C MET A 22 -13.29 12.58 -1.16
N ASP A 23 -14.26 13.51 -1.12
CA ASP A 23 -14.93 13.96 0.10
C ASP A 23 -15.97 12.96 0.63
N ALA A 24 -16.37 11.98 -0.19
CA ALA A 24 -17.35 10.95 0.16
C ALA A 24 -16.74 9.67 0.76
N LEU A 25 -15.40 9.61 0.90
CA LEU A 25 -14.74 8.45 1.49
C LEU A 25 -14.96 8.42 3.00
N ASP A 26 -15.33 7.25 3.52
CA ASP A 26 -15.49 7.03 4.96
C ASP A 26 -14.22 7.43 5.73
N GLN A 27 -14.37 8.39 6.64
CA GLN A 27 -13.30 8.83 7.52
C GLN A 27 -13.23 7.91 8.73
N TYR A 28 -12.29 6.96 8.69
CA TYR A 28 -12.01 6.10 9.83
C TYR A 28 -11.12 6.81 10.84
N SER A 29 -11.42 6.64 12.13
CA SER A 29 -10.55 7.10 13.21
C SER A 29 -9.23 6.34 13.20
N LEU A 30 -8.12 7.07 13.37
CA LEU A 30 -6.79 6.46 13.46
C LEU A 30 -6.67 5.58 14.72
N PRO A 31 -5.85 4.51 14.69
CA PRO A 31 -5.64 3.68 15.87
C PRO A 31 -4.96 4.48 16.98
N PRO A 32 -5.19 4.14 18.27
CA PRO A 32 -4.47 4.76 19.38
C PRO A 32 -2.95 4.75 19.19
N GLY A 33 -2.29 5.86 19.53
CA GLY A 33 -0.84 6.04 19.39
C GLY A 33 -0.37 6.38 17.98
N VAL A 34 -1.27 6.58 17.01
CA VAL A 34 -0.94 7.19 15.71
C VAL A 34 -1.22 8.68 15.79
N ASN A 35 -0.16 9.49 15.68
CA ASN A 35 -0.29 10.95 15.67
C ASN A 35 -0.24 11.46 14.22
N PRO A 36 -1.31 12.10 13.72
CA PRO A 36 -1.35 12.61 12.35
C PRO A 36 -0.57 13.92 12.13
N ILE A 37 0.04 14.52 13.17
CA ILE A 37 0.75 15.80 13.02
C ILE A 37 1.81 15.70 11.91
N GLY A 38 1.58 16.46 10.84
CA GLY A 38 2.50 16.60 9.70
C GLY A 38 2.39 15.55 8.60
N ALA A 39 1.44 14.61 8.64
CA ALA A 39 1.29 13.60 7.57
C ALA A 39 -0.17 13.27 7.24
N VAL A 40 -0.46 13.06 5.95
CA VAL A 40 -1.76 12.54 5.49
C VAL A 40 -1.75 11.03 5.61
N TRP A 41 -2.74 10.46 6.30
CA TRP A 41 -2.89 9.03 6.52
C TRP A 41 -4.07 8.47 5.72
N ARG A 42 -3.93 7.25 5.20
CA ARG A 42 -5.02 6.56 4.49
C ARG A 42 -4.95 5.05 4.64
N TYR A 43 -6.13 4.43 4.66
CA TYR A 43 -6.31 2.99 4.62
C TYR A 43 -6.45 2.47 3.19
N PHE A 44 -5.89 1.29 2.96
CA PHE A 44 -5.81 0.62 1.67
C PHE A 44 -6.06 -0.87 1.88
N GLU A 45 -7.16 -1.39 1.36
CA GLU A 45 -7.47 -2.82 1.33
C GLU A 45 -6.70 -3.49 0.19
N ILE A 46 -6.12 -4.65 0.46
CA ILE A 46 -5.32 -5.41 -0.49
C ILE A 46 -6.23 -6.29 -1.33
N ASP A 47 -6.18 -6.12 -2.66
CA ASP A 47 -6.92 -6.91 -3.63
C ASP A 47 -5.93 -7.61 -4.60
N GLY A 48 -5.31 -8.68 -4.11
CA GLY A 48 -4.37 -9.48 -4.89
C GLY A 48 -3.36 -10.23 -4.05
N ASP A 49 -2.63 -11.11 -4.71
CA ASP A 49 -1.71 -12.11 -4.15
C ASP A 49 -0.23 -11.80 -4.42
N SER A 50 0.06 -10.66 -5.05
CA SER A 50 1.44 -10.30 -5.44
C SER A 50 2.34 -9.97 -4.26
N MET A 51 1.76 -9.62 -3.11
CA MET A 51 2.52 -9.34 -1.89
C MET A 51 2.45 -10.49 -0.87
N GLU A 52 1.91 -11.65 -1.24
CA GLU A 52 2.01 -12.87 -0.42
C GLU A 52 3.49 -13.28 -0.26
N PRO A 53 3.91 -13.84 0.89
CA PRO A 53 3.11 -14.13 2.09
C PRO A 53 2.99 -12.95 3.08
N THR A 54 3.56 -11.80 2.74
CA THR A 54 3.63 -10.65 3.65
C THR A 54 2.28 -9.99 3.84
N LEU A 55 1.53 -9.83 2.75
CA LEU A 55 0.19 -9.25 2.70
C LEU A 55 -0.74 -10.17 1.92
N SER A 56 -1.90 -10.43 2.49
CA SER A 56 -2.91 -11.29 1.88
C SER A 56 -4.10 -10.49 1.36
N PRO A 57 -4.84 -11.01 0.36
CA PRO A 57 -6.12 -10.43 -0.04
C PRO A 57 -7.06 -10.20 1.15
N GLY A 58 -7.67 -9.01 1.22
CA GLY A 58 -8.53 -8.55 2.30
C GLY A 58 -7.80 -7.91 3.48
N ASP A 59 -6.46 -8.02 3.56
CA ASP A 59 -5.70 -7.25 4.56
C ASP A 59 -5.87 -5.75 4.32
N VAL A 60 -5.73 -4.95 5.37
CA VAL A 60 -5.83 -3.49 5.28
C VAL A 60 -4.52 -2.86 5.73
N VAL A 61 -3.93 -2.05 4.86
CA VAL A 61 -2.71 -1.28 5.12
C VAL A 61 -3.06 0.16 5.48
N LEU A 62 -2.44 0.67 6.55
CA LEU A 62 -2.44 2.07 6.91
C LEU A 62 -1.10 2.69 6.46
N ALA A 63 -1.17 3.70 5.60
CA ALA A 63 0.00 4.34 5.00
C ALA A 63 -0.02 5.85 5.13
N THR A 64 1.16 6.47 5.07
CA THR A 64 1.34 7.93 5.07
C THR A 64 1.78 8.41 3.70
N MET A 65 1.20 9.51 3.22
CA MET A 65 1.64 10.16 1.99
C MET A 65 3.12 10.57 2.09
N VAL A 66 3.88 10.30 1.03
CA VAL A 66 5.27 10.76 0.87
C VAL A 66 5.24 12.01 -0.02
N PRO A 67 5.58 13.20 0.52
CA PRO A 67 5.66 14.43 -0.27
C PRO A 67 6.62 14.28 -1.45
N HIS A 68 6.36 14.98 -2.56
CA HIS A 68 7.14 14.82 -3.79
C HIS A 68 8.60 15.24 -3.61
N GLU A 69 8.86 16.23 -2.76
CA GLU A 69 10.22 16.67 -2.37
C GLU A 69 11.06 15.55 -1.73
N ASP A 70 10.42 14.59 -1.06
CA ASP A 70 11.09 13.49 -0.35
C ASP A 70 11.29 12.24 -1.24
N TRP A 71 10.85 12.27 -2.50
CA TRP A 71 10.96 11.09 -3.40
C TRP A 71 12.40 10.70 -3.71
N ASN A 72 13.34 11.62 -3.53
CA ASN A 72 14.76 11.31 -3.63
C ASN A 72 15.27 10.45 -2.47
N ASP A 73 14.62 10.48 -1.32
CA ASP A 73 15.07 9.83 -0.08
C ASP A 73 14.18 8.65 0.32
N ILE A 74 13.47 8.06 -0.65
CA ILE A 74 12.68 6.85 -0.41
C ILE A 74 13.55 5.75 0.19
N LYS A 75 12.97 5.02 1.14
CA LYS A 75 13.63 3.88 1.77
C LYS A 75 13.50 2.65 0.89
N ASN A 76 14.65 2.15 0.43
CA ASN A 76 14.72 0.93 -0.36
C ASN A 76 14.12 -0.26 0.40
N PHE A 77 13.44 -1.13 -0.35
CA PHE A 77 12.77 -2.36 0.11
C PHE A 77 11.62 -2.17 1.11
N CYS A 78 11.26 -0.93 1.45
CA CYS A 78 10.01 -0.64 2.15
C CYS A 78 8.81 -0.83 1.20
N VAL A 79 7.65 -1.15 1.79
CA VAL A 79 6.39 -1.34 1.07
C VAL A 79 5.72 0.02 0.88
N TYR A 80 5.33 0.30 -0.36
CA TYR A 80 4.62 1.51 -0.75
C TYR A 80 3.34 1.16 -1.49
N VAL A 81 2.31 1.98 -1.27
CA VAL A 81 1.18 2.09 -2.21
C VAL A 81 1.53 3.15 -3.23
N ILE A 82 1.42 2.79 -4.51
CA ILE A 82 1.85 3.57 -5.66
C ILE A 82 0.62 3.81 -6.52
N LEU A 83 0.26 5.08 -6.69
CA LEU A 83 -0.78 5.49 -7.64
C LEU A 83 -0.11 5.94 -8.93
N THR A 84 -0.56 5.39 -10.05
CA THR A 84 -0.20 5.82 -11.41
C THR A 84 -1.46 6.31 -12.14
N SER A 85 -1.33 6.66 -13.43
CA SER A 85 -2.51 6.95 -14.26
C SER A 85 -3.45 5.76 -14.43
N ASP A 86 -2.91 4.55 -14.44
CA ASP A 86 -3.65 3.36 -14.89
C ASP A 86 -4.03 2.43 -13.73
N GLN A 87 -3.30 2.50 -12.61
CA GLN A 87 -3.47 1.54 -11.52
C GLN A 87 -3.01 2.09 -10.16
N LEU A 88 -3.62 1.55 -9.11
CA LEU A 88 -3.19 1.66 -7.71
C LEU A 88 -2.64 0.29 -7.28
N MET A 89 -1.35 0.23 -6.95
CA MET A 89 -0.67 -1.02 -6.62
C MET A 89 0.13 -0.89 -5.33
N ILE A 90 0.46 -2.01 -4.72
CA ILE A 90 1.32 -2.09 -3.53
C ILE A 90 2.53 -2.97 -3.83
N LYS A 91 3.72 -2.42 -3.64
CA LYS A 91 5.00 -3.07 -3.97
C LYS A 91 6.09 -2.61 -3.02
N ARG A 92 7.20 -3.35 -2.96
CA ARG A 92 8.46 -2.80 -2.47
C ARG A 92 9.09 -1.93 -3.54
N LEU A 93 9.72 -0.83 -3.13
CA LEU A 93 10.46 0.05 -4.04
C LEU A 93 11.95 -0.02 -3.79
N TYR A 94 12.73 -0.01 -4.87
CA TYR A 94 14.17 0.21 -4.85
C TYR A 94 14.53 1.35 -5.78
N LYS A 95 15.20 2.38 -5.26
CA LYS A 95 15.68 3.52 -6.06
C LYS A 95 16.89 3.09 -6.89
N LYS A 96 16.67 2.81 -8.17
CA LYS A 96 17.73 2.46 -9.13
C LYS A 96 18.46 3.71 -9.63
N SER A 97 17.73 4.81 -9.85
CA SER A 97 18.26 6.13 -10.18
C SER A 97 17.30 7.23 -9.72
N ALA A 98 17.64 8.50 -9.99
CA ALA A 98 16.75 9.63 -9.68
C ALA A 98 15.43 9.59 -10.48
N THR A 99 15.42 8.96 -11.66
CA THR A 99 14.27 8.93 -12.58
C THR A 99 13.61 7.57 -12.68
N ASN A 100 14.21 6.53 -12.11
CA ASN A 100 13.72 5.16 -12.22
C ASN A 100 13.79 4.42 -10.88
N TRP A 101 12.67 3.82 -10.51
CA TRP A 101 12.56 2.88 -9.42
C TRP A 101 12.35 1.46 -9.94
N VAL A 102 12.61 0.46 -9.10
CA VAL A 102 12.22 -0.92 -9.34
C VAL A 102 11.11 -1.28 -8.37
N MET A 103 10.00 -1.74 -8.92
CA MET A 103 8.89 -2.35 -8.18
C MET A 103 9.17 -3.83 -8.00
N ILE A 104 9.10 -4.27 -6.74
CA ILE A 104 9.39 -5.64 -6.34
C ILE A 104 8.16 -6.17 -5.60
N SER A 105 7.69 -7.34 -6.02
CA SER A 105 6.60 -8.08 -5.38
C SER A 105 7.21 -9.11 -4.42
N ASP A 106 6.57 -9.39 -3.29
CA ASP A 106 7.03 -10.47 -2.40
C ASP A 106 6.75 -11.86 -3.01
N ASN A 107 5.76 -11.93 -3.90
CA ASN A 107 5.48 -13.07 -4.76
C ASN A 107 5.94 -12.79 -6.20
N GLU A 108 7.23 -12.95 -6.46
CA GLU A 108 7.82 -12.68 -7.80
C GLU A 108 7.37 -13.67 -8.89
N GLU A 109 6.96 -14.89 -8.51
CA GLU A 109 6.42 -15.87 -9.46
C GLU A 109 5.10 -15.37 -10.09
N VAL A 110 4.26 -14.71 -9.29
CA VAL A 110 3.00 -14.12 -9.75
C VAL A 110 3.23 -12.76 -10.40
N ALA A 111 4.12 -11.95 -9.85
CA ALA A 111 4.35 -10.58 -10.29
C ALA A 111 5.86 -10.25 -10.32
N PRO A 112 6.54 -10.44 -11.45
CA PRO A 112 7.98 -10.22 -11.56
C PRO A 112 8.32 -8.74 -11.38
N GLN A 113 9.60 -8.48 -11.08
CA GLN A 113 10.11 -7.12 -10.91
C GLN A 113 9.93 -6.27 -12.19
N LYS A 114 9.58 -5.01 -12.00
CA LYS A 114 9.36 -4.07 -13.11
C LYS A 114 10.04 -2.73 -12.82
N LEU A 115 10.52 -2.10 -13.88
CA LEU A 115 10.99 -0.71 -13.81
C LEU A 115 9.77 0.22 -13.74
N LEU A 116 9.85 1.25 -12.91
CA LEU A 116 8.85 2.29 -12.77
C LEU A 116 9.52 3.65 -12.99
N PRO A 117 9.23 4.33 -14.10
CA PRO A 117 9.60 5.74 -14.27
C PRO A 117 8.94 6.58 -13.19
N VAL A 118 9.72 7.43 -12.52
CA VAL A 118 9.22 8.25 -11.40
C VAL A 118 8.14 9.22 -11.86
N GLU A 119 8.21 9.68 -13.12
CA GLU A 119 7.22 10.58 -13.74
C GLU A 119 5.82 9.96 -13.91
N GLU A 120 5.71 8.63 -13.92
CA GLU A 120 4.41 7.94 -13.99
C GLU A 120 3.70 7.87 -12.63
N VAL A 121 4.42 8.15 -11.55
CA VAL A 121 3.89 8.12 -10.18
C VAL A 121 3.13 9.41 -9.92
N LYS A 122 1.87 9.28 -9.54
CA LYS A 122 1.01 10.40 -9.12
C LYS A 122 1.03 10.61 -7.61
N GLN A 123 1.04 9.51 -6.87
CA GLN A 123 1.11 9.54 -5.41
C GLN A 123 1.90 8.34 -4.91
N LEU A 124 2.59 8.57 -3.81
CA LEU A 124 3.36 7.56 -3.11
C LEU A 124 2.95 7.56 -1.63
N TRP A 125 2.68 6.37 -1.10
CA TRP A 125 2.29 6.19 0.30
C TRP A 125 3.16 5.14 0.95
N LEU A 126 3.86 5.50 2.02
CA LEU A 126 4.69 4.57 2.80
C LEU A 126 3.81 3.79 3.77
N MET A 127 3.80 2.46 3.66
CA MET A 127 3.13 1.58 4.62
C MET A 127 3.70 1.77 6.02
N ARG A 128 2.82 1.99 7.01
CA ARG A 128 3.17 2.15 8.43
C ARG A 128 2.69 0.99 9.27
N ARG A 129 1.46 0.53 9.02
CA ARG A 129 0.83 -0.59 9.72
C ARG A 129 0.04 -1.42 8.73
N HIS A 130 -0.20 -2.69 9.06
CA HIS A 130 -1.17 -3.52 8.36
C HIS A 130 -2.05 -4.24 9.40
N ILE A 131 -3.28 -4.55 9.00
CA ILE A 131 -4.29 -5.26 9.75
C ILE A 131 -4.59 -6.51 8.94
N ARG A 132 -4.37 -7.67 9.52
CA ARG A 132 -4.68 -8.94 8.86
C ARG A 132 -6.19 -9.17 8.86
N SER A 133 -6.72 -9.56 7.71
CA SER A 133 -8.12 -9.96 7.54
C SER A 133 -8.46 -11.23 8.33
N LYS A 134 -7.48 -12.14 8.43
CA LYS A 134 -7.62 -13.42 9.10
C LYS A 134 -6.90 -13.41 10.44
N ALA A 135 -7.61 -13.82 11.48
CA ALA A 135 -7.00 -14.13 12.77
C ALA A 135 -6.01 -15.30 12.62
N PRO A 136 -4.98 -15.40 13.48
CA PRO A 136 -4.10 -16.57 13.52
C PRO A 136 -4.92 -17.85 13.70
N VAL A 137 -4.53 -18.91 13.00
CA VAL A 137 -5.16 -20.23 13.17
C VAL A 137 -4.89 -20.72 14.62
N PRO A 138 -5.90 -21.28 15.31
CA PRO A 138 -5.71 -21.87 16.63
C PRO A 138 -4.55 -22.88 16.61
N LYS A 139 -3.65 -22.76 17.59
CA LYS A 139 -2.53 -23.69 17.77
C LYS A 139 -2.76 -24.52 19.02
N GLU A 140 -2.77 -25.83 18.86
CA GLU A 140 -2.83 -26.75 20.00
C GLU A 140 -1.46 -26.83 20.69
N PHE A 141 -1.47 -26.82 22.02
CA PHE A 141 -0.29 -26.98 22.85
C PHE A 141 -0.45 -28.21 23.73
N LYS A 142 0.59 -29.05 23.80
CA LYS A 142 0.68 -30.09 24.83
C LYS A 142 0.95 -29.40 26.17
N ILE A 143 -0.01 -29.49 27.09
CA ILE A 143 0.15 -28.97 28.45
C ILE A 143 0.90 -30.03 29.26
N THR A 144 2.09 -29.68 29.76
CA THR A 144 2.96 -30.59 30.54
C THR A 144 3.19 -30.09 31.97
N ALA A 145 2.42 -29.10 32.42
CA ALA A 145 2.45 -28.55 33.77
C ALA A 145 1.46 -29.29 34.68
#